data_AF-A0A254UIR0-F1
#
_entry.id   AF-A0A254UIR0-F1
#
_cell.length_a   1.000
_cell.length_b   1.000
_cell.length_c   1.000
_cell.angle_alpha   90.00
_cell.angle_beta   90.00
_cell.angle_gamma   90.00
#
_symmetry.space_group_name_H-M   'P 1'
#
loop_
_entity.id
_entity.type
_entity.pdbx_description
1 polymer ?
#
loop_
_entity_poly.entity_id
_entity_poly.type
_entity_poly.pdbx_seq_one_letter_code
_entity_poly.pdbx_strand_id
1 'polypeptide(L)'
;MWKQVDLPFQNSEPLPPLPTTDEIRACTNVLWETTASKVVTINDNIVVKYGGGINTWEGQALIYLERHVPEVPAPRLYAMYYEGKQLFLVMQRIPGVQLNTIWPSLTPSEKDGIIAKLQSIFDAMRKAECPWSDFFGGLDGGGVHHYLFYSQHGDHKFLGHFTGEPAFVAGLVGNYRALVERNNH
;
A
#
# COMPACT_ATOMS: atom_id res chain seq x y z
N MET A 1 19.64 4.25 -4.84
CA MET A 1 19.20 3.41 -3.71
C MET A 1 18.14 4.18 -2.94
N TRP A 2 16.96 3.58 -2.73
CA TRP A 2 15.87 4.23 -1.97
C TRP A 2 16.26 4.35 -0.50
N LYS A 3 15.92 5.49 0.11
CA LYS A 3 16.08 5.72 1.54
C LYS A 3 14.71 6.00 2.14
N GLN A 4 14.31 5.18 3.10
CA GLN A 4 13.06 5.38 3.81
C GLN A 4 13.04 6.73 4.52
N VAL A 5 11.86 7.34 4.59
CA VAL A 5 11.65 8.52 5.43
C VAL A 5 11.52 8.11 6.89
N ASP A 6 12.01 8.94 7.80
CA ASP A 6 11.83 8.75 9.24
C ASP A 6 10.42 9.17 9.68
N LEU A 7 10.00 8.66 10.84
CA LEU A 7 8.75 9.05 11.48
C LEU A 7 9.01 9.99 12.67
N PRO A 8 8.16 11.01 12.89
CA PRO A 8 7.01 11.38 12.07
C PRO A 8 7.43 11.98 10.72
N PHE A 9 6.68 11.63 9.67
CA PHE A 9 6.84 12.17 8.34
C PHE A 9 5.75 13.19 8.05
N GLN A 10 6.14 14.31 7.45
CA GLN A 10 5.25 15.28 6.82
C GLN A 10 5.84 15.65 5.45
N ASN A 11 4.99 15.65 4.43
CA ASN A 11 5.43 15.94 3.05
C ASN A 11 5.69 17.44 2.87
N SER A 12 6.42 17.78 1.81
CA SER A 12 6.77 19.16 1.50
C SER A 12 5.55 19.96 1.04
N GLU A 13 5.44 21.20 1.50
CA GLU A 13 4.35 22.14 1.16
C GLU A 13 4.21 22.40 -0.36
N PRO A 14 3.00 22.71 -0.86
CA PRO A 14 1.80 23.08 -0.09
C PRO A 14 0.91 21.89 0.30
N LEU A 15 0.56 21.83 1.58
CA LEU A 15 -0.40 20.89 2.17
C LEU A 15 -1.71 21.60 2.52
N PRO A 16 -2.86 20.91 2.42
CA PRO A 16 -4.07 21.39 3.08
C PRO A 16 -3.88 21.41 4.61
N PRO A 17 -4.66 22.19 5.37
CA PRO A 17 -4.68 22.09 6.82
C PRO A 17 -4.93 20.64 7.25
N LEU A 18 -3.95 20.05 7.94
CA LEU A 18 -4.02 18.65 8.36
C LEU A 18 -4.85 18.52 9.63
N PRO A 19 -5.70 17.49 9.74
CA PRO A 19 -6.49 17.25 10.94
C PRO A 19 -5.60 16.79 12.10
N THR A 20 -6.00 17.15 13.31
CA THR A 20 -5.48 16.59 14.55
C THR A 20 -5.93 15.13 14.72
N THR A 21 -5.23 14.38 15.55
CA THR A 21 -5.59 12.97 15.78
C THR A 21 -6.94 12.81 16.48
N ASP A 22 -7.34 13.77 17.31
CA ASP A 22 -8.66 13.80 17.94
C ASP A 22 -9.78 14.01 16.92
N GLU A 23 -9.60 14.92 15.96
CA GLU A 23 -10.55 15.11 14.84
C GLU A 23 -10.66 13.85 13.98
N ILE A 24 -9.54 13.16 13.71
CA ILE A 24 -9.53 11.90 12.97
C ILE A 24 -10.32 10.81 13.71
N ARG A 25 -10.13 10.69 15.03
CA ARG A 25 -10.83 9.70 15.86
C ARG A 25 -12.30 10.01 16.02
N ALA A 26 -12.66 11.29 16.13
CA ALA A 26 -14.04 11.74 16.25
C ALA A 26 -14.82 11.70 14.92
N CYS A 27 -14.13 11.54 13.78
CA CYS A 27 -14.76 11.55 12.47
C CYS A 27 -15.74 10.37 12.30
N THR A 28 -17.00 10.72 11.99
CA THR A 28 -18.09 9.77 11.77
C THR A 28 -18.24 9.32 10.31
N ASN A 29 -17.55 9.99 9.37
CA ASN A 29 -17.57 9.64 7.96
C ASN A 29 -16.57 8.52 7.66
N VAL A 30 -16.99 7.29 7.96
CA VAL A 30 -16.17 6.08 7.82
C VAL A 30 -16.36 5.48 6.43
N LEU A 31 -15.27 5.35 5.68
CA LEU A 31 -15.25 4.65 4.38
C LEU A 31 -15.04 3.14 4.55
N TRP A 32 -14.28 2.74 5.57
CA TRP A 32 -13.93 1.35 5.82
C TRP A 32 -13.52 1.15 7.27
N GLU A 33 -13.90 0.03 7.89
CA GLU A 33 -13.54 -0.29 9.26
C GLU A 33 -13.41 -1.81 9.46
N THR A 34 -12.34 -2.20 10.15
CA THR A 34 -12.04 -3.56 10.59
C THR A 34 -11.52 -3.49 12.03
N THR A 35 -11.28 -4.65 12.65
CA THR A 35 -10.64 -4.70 13.98
C THR A 35 -9.22 -4.11 14.00
N ALA A 36 -8.53 -4.11 12.86
CA ALA A 36 -7.12 -3.73 12.76
C ALA A 36 -6.89 -2.35 12.13
N SER A 37 -7.87 -1.81 11.41
CA SER A 37 -7.75 -0.56 10.65
C SER A 37 -9.07 0.14 10.37
N LYS A 38 -9.00 1.45 10.20
CA LYS A 38 -10.11 2.34 9.86
C LYS A 38 -9.69 3.35 8.81
N VAL A 39 -10.59 3.69 7.90
CA VAL A 39 -10.41 4.73 6.87
C VAL A 39 -11.55 5.74 7.02
N VAL A 40 -11.22 7.00 7.27
CA VAL A 40 -12.19 8.09 7.45
C VAL A 40 -11.96 9.20 6.43
N THR A 41 -13.06 9.79 5.96
CA THR A 41 -13.01 11.00 5.12
C THR A 41 -13.14 12.22 6.02
N ILE A 42 -12.11 13.07 6.04
CA ILE A 42 -12.09 14.27 6.87
C ILE A 42 -12.79 15.42 6.17
N ASN A 43 -12.49 15.59 4.88
CA ASN A 43 -13.12 16.57 4.00
C ASN A 43 -12.93 16.12 2.55
N ASP A 44 -13.26 16.97 1.58
CA ASP A 44 -13.16 16.62 0.16
C ASP A 44 -11.74 16.32 -0.33
N ASN A 45 -10.71 16.79 0.40
CA ASN A 45 -9.30 16.71 0.02
C ASN A 45 -8.50 15.70 0.87
N ILE A 46 -9.00 15.28 2.03
CA ILE A 46 -8.24 14.47 3.00
C ILE A 46 -9.00 13.21 3.37
N VAL A 47 -8.31 12.08 3.26
CA VAL A 47 -8.69 10.80 3.83
C VAL A 47 -7.59 10.32 4.78
N VAL A 48 -7.96 9.67 5.86
CA VAL A 48 -7.00 9.12 6.83
C VAL A 48 -7.23 7.64 7.01
N LYS A 49 -6.17 6.85 6.80
CA LYS A 49 -6.13 5.43 7.17
C LYS A 49 -5.33 5.29 8.45
N TYR A 50 -5.90 4.63 9.46
CA TYR A 50 -5.21 4.43 10.73
C TYR A 50 -5.57 3.12 11.42
N GLY A 51 -4.70 2.65 12.31
CA GLY A 51 -4.96 1.44 13.11
C GLY A 51 -3.69 0.73 13.56
N GLY A 52 -3.87 -0.33 14.35
CA GLY A 52 -2.77 -1.15 14.88
C GLY A 52 -2.24 -2.19 13.89
N GLY A 53 -3.00 -2.52 12.84
CA GLY A 53 -2.57 -3.42 11.77
C GLY A 53 -2.06 -2.72 10.51
N ILE A 54 -1.81 -1.41 10.59
CA ILE A 54 -1.26 -0.63 9.48
C ILE A 54 0.26 -0.59 9.58
N ASN A 55 0.93 -0.67 8.44
CA ASN A 55 2.38 -0.75 8.36
C ASN A 55 2.95 0.47 7.63
N THR A 56 4.15 0.88 8.03
CA THR A 56 4.86 2.05 7.47
C THR A 56 5.21 1.86 6.00
N TRP A 57 5.35 0.62 5.53
CA TRP A 57 5.65 0.32 4.13
C TRP A 57 4.60 0.88 3.15
N GLU A 58 3.35 1.10 3.59
CA GLU A 58 2.30 1.63 2.73
C GLU A 58 2.58 3.12 2.44
N GLY A 59 2.91 3.90 3.47
CA GLY A 59 3.32 5.28 3.29
C GLY A 59 4.63 5.42 2.53
N GLN A 60 5.61 4.55 2.79
CA GLN A 60 6.88 4.54 2.04
C GLN A 60 6.64 4.26 0.54
N ALA A 61 5.74 3.35 0.19
CA ALA A 61 5.36 3.06 -1.18
C ALA A 61 4.68 4.26 -1.86
N LEU A 62 3.79 4.98 -1.16
CA LEU A 62 3.18 6.20 -1.70
C LEU A 62 4.22 7.29 -2.00
N ILE A 63 5.17 7.52 -1.08
CA ILE A 63 6.25 8.49 -1.28
C ILE A 63 7.16 8.05 -2.45
N TYR A 64 7.42 6.74 -2.58
CA TYR A 64 8.21 6.21 -3.70
C TYR A 64 7.53 6.48 -5.04
N LEU A 65 6.24 6.16 -5.15
CA LEU A 65 5.46 6.40 -6.38
C LEU A 65 5.44 7.89 -6.72
N GLU A 66 5.19 8.77 -5.74
CA GLU A 66 5.20 10.22 -5.95
C GLU A 66 6.54 10.73 -6.51
N ARG A 67 7.67 10.19 -6.03
CA ARG A 67 9.02 10.67 -6.41
C ARG A 67 9.59 10.04 -7.68
N HIS A 68 9.27 8.78 -7.94
CA HIS A 68 9.94 7.97 -8.95
C HIS A 68 9.03 7.45 -10.05
N VAL A 69 7.71 7.42 -9.83
CA VAL A 69 6.73 6.89 -10.80
C VAL A 69 5.46 7.77 -10.83
N PRO A 70 5.58 9.08 -11.05
CA PRO A 70 4.47 10.04 -10.89
C PRO A 70 3.31 9.82 -11.88
N GLU A 71 3.51 9.02 -12.92
CA GLU A 71 2.47 8.60 -13.86
C GLU A 71 1.42 7.68 -13.22
N VAL A 72 1.76 7.05 -12.10
CA VAL A 72 0.84 6.22 -11.32
C VAL A 72 -0.04 7.13 -10.46
N PRO A 73 -1.37 7.14 -10.67
CA PRO A 73 -2.28 8.04 -9.95
C PRO A 73 -2.57 7.52 -8.53
N ALA A 74 -1.54 7.45 -7.70
CA ALA A 74 -1.65 7.11 -6.29
C ALA A 74 -1.96 8.35 -5.42
N PRO A 75 -2.65 8.20 -4.28
CA PRO A 75 -2.82 9.30 -3.33
C PRO A 75 -1.48 9.86 -2.85
N ARG A 76 -1.35 11.19 -2.80
CA ARG A 76 -0.20 11.82 -2.13
C ARG A 76 -0.31 11.64 -0.63
N LEU A 77 0.76 11.16 0.01
CA LEU A 77 0.84 11.06 1.46
C LEU A 77 1.21 12.43 2.02
N TYR A 78 0.38 13.01 2.90
CA TYR A 78 0.63 14.30 3.52
C TYR A 78 1.37 14.16 4.84
N ALA A 79 0.98 13.18 5.67
CA ALA A 79 1.67 12.87 6.91
C ALA A 79 1.57 11.39 7.25
N MET A 80 2.57 10.88 7.96
CA MET A 80 2.59 9.55 8.53
C MET A 80 3.23 9.59 9.91
N TYR A 81 2.55 9.09 10.94
CA TYR A 81 3.05 9.16 12.32
C TYR A 81 2.37 8.11 13.21
N TYR A 82 3.04 7.77 14.31
CA TYR A 82 2.46 6.96 15.37
C TYR A 82 1.81 7.83 16.43
N GLU A 83 0.67 7.39 16.92
CA GLU A 83 0.16 7.83 18.23
C GLU A 83 -0.25 6.60 19.04
N GLY A 84 0.44 6.39 20.17
CA GLY A 84 0.35 5.14 20.91
C GLY A 84 0.77 3.94 20.07
N LYS A 85 -0.13 2.98 19.90
CA LYS A 85 0.08 1.75 19.11
C LYS A 85 -0.55 1.81 17.72
N GLN A 86 -1.08 2.96 17.30
CA GLN A 86 -1.75 3.13 16.02
C GLN A 86 -0.88 3.96 15.08
N LEU A 87 -0.73 3.50 13.85
CA LEU A 87 -0.13 4.26 12.77
C LEU A 87 -1.22 5.05 12.06
N PHE A 88 -0.94 6.29 11.70
CA PHE A 88 -1.83 7.18 10.95
C PHE A 88 -1.17 7.53 9.61
N LEU A 89 -1.93 7.42 8.52
CA LEU A 89 -1.56 7.87 7.18
C LEU A 89 -2.60 8.90 6.74
N VAL A 90 -2.20 10.17 6.78
CA VAL A 90 -3.01 11.29 6.28
C VAL A 90 -2.64 11.49 4.82
N MET A 91 -3.61 11.34 3.91
CA MET A 91 -3.35 11.30 2.48
C MET A 91 -4.43 12.03 1.67
N GLN A 92 -4.09 12.34 0.43
CA GLN A 92 -4.99 12.94 -0.55
C GLN A 92 -6.24 12.09 -0.74
N ARG A 93 -7.41 12.71 -0.65
CA ARG A 93 -8.65 12.11 -1.12
C ARG A 93 -8.77 12.32 -2.62
N ILE A 94 -8.89 11.22 -3.35
CA ILE A 94 -9.16 11.26 -4.80
C ILE A 94 -10.68 11.17 -4.98
N PRO A 95 -11.34 12.21 -5.51
CA PRO A 95 -12.78 12.15 -5.77
C PRO A 95 -13.06 11.16 -6.90
N GLY A 96 -14.07 10.32 -6.72
CA GLY A 96 -14.47 9.35 -7.73
C GLY A 96 -15.49 8.34 -7.23
N VAL A 97 -15.87 7.44 -8.13
CA VAL A 97 -16.73 6.29 -7.84
C VAL A 97 -15.91 5.02 -7.98
N GLN A 98 -16.21 4.01 -7.18
CA GLN A 98 -15.50 2.73 -7.26
C GLN A 98 -15.81 2.04 -8.58
N LEU A 99 -14.77 1.56 -9.27
CA LEU A 99 -14.91 0.96 -10.60
C LEU A 99 -15.87 -0.24 -10.58
N ASN A 100 -15.82 -1.08 -9.54
CA ASN A 100 -16.71 -2.24 -9.38
C ASN A 100 -18.21 -1.88 -9.38
N THR A 101 -18.55 -0.68 -8.90
CA THR A 101 -19.93 -0.22 -8.75
C THR A 101 -20.52 0.19 -10.09
N ILE A 102 -19.71 0.84 -10.93
CA ILE A 102 -20.13 1.29 -12.27
C ILE A 102 -19.85 0.26 -13.36
N TRP A 103 -18.94 -0.70 -13.14
CA TRP A 103 -18.52 -1.67 -14.15
C TRP A 103 -19.68 -2.39 -14.88
N PRO A 104 -20.77 -2.80 -14.19
CA PRO A 104 -21.91 -3.44 -14.85
C PRO A 104 -22.68 -2.51 -15.80
N SER A 105 -22.69 -1.19 -15.55
CA SER A 105 -23.41 -0.21 -16.36
C SER A 105 -22.60 0.37 -17.53
N LEU A 106 -21.29 0.11 -17.57
CA LEU A 106 -20.42 0.60 -18.63
C LEU A 106 -20.65 -0.14 -19.96
N THR A 107 -20.66 0.62 -21.04
CA THR A 107 -20.62 0.10 -22.41
C THR A 107 -19.29 -0.60 -22.71
N PRO A 108 -19.22 -1.47 -23.73
CA PRO A 108 -17.96 -2.09 -24.15
C PRO A 108 -16.85 -1.05 -24.42
N SER A 109 -17.17 0.03 -25.14
CA SER A 109 -16.18 1.07 -25.48
C SER A 109 -15.64 1.81 -24.25
N GLU A 110 -16.48 2.07 -23.24
CA GLU A 110 -16.02 2.67 -21.98
C GLU A 110 -15.11 1.72 -21.19
N LYS A 111 -15.42 0.43 -21.19
CA LYS A 111 -14.56 -0.60 -20.58
C LYS A 111 -13.21 -0.67 -21.27
N ASP A 112 -13.18 -0.65 -22.60
CA ASP A 112 -11.94 -0.64 -23.37
C ASP A 112 -11.07 0.58 -23.03
N GLY A 113 -11.69 1.76 -22.93
CA GLY A 113 -11.01 2.98 -22.51
C GLY A 113 -10.42 2.91 -21.09
N ILE A 114 -11.13 2.28 -20.15
CA ILE A 114 -10.62 2.07 -18.78
C ILE A 114 -9.51 1.03 -18.74
N ILE A 115 -9.63 -0.06 -19.50
CA ILE A 115 -8.61 -1.10 -19.60
C ILE A 115 -7.30 -0.50 -20.15
N ALA A 116 -7.37 0.30 -21.20
CA ALA A 116 -6.19 0.97 -21.76
C ALA A 116 -5.49 1.90 -20.75
N LYS A 117 -6.27 2.62 -19.92
CA LYS A 117 -5.73 3.43 -18.82
C LYS A 117 -5.05 2.57 -17.75
N LEU A 118 -5.70 1.49 -17.32
CA LEU A 118 -5.14 0.57 -16.32
C LEU A 118 -3.85 -0.08 -16.83
N GLN A 119 -3.81 -0.52 -18.10
CA GLN A 119 -2.60 -1.04 -18.73
C GLN A 119 -1.45 -0.03 -18.64
N SER A 120 -1.70 1.21 -19.03
CA SER A 120 -0.70 2.28 -18.98
C SER A 120 -0.16 2.51 -17.56
N ILE A 121 -1.04 2.51 -16.55
CA ILE A 121 -0.67 2.66 -15.14
C ILE A 121 0.19 1.48 -14.67
N PHE A 122 -0.22 0.25 -14.94
CA PHE A 122 0.54 -0.93 -14.54
C PHE A 122 1.88 -1.03 -15.27
N ASP A 123 1.94 -0.61 -16.52
CA ASP A 123 3.19 -0.59 -17.28
C ASP A 123 4.16 0.44 -16.71
N ALA A 124 3.68 1.62 -16.29
CA ALA A 124 4.51 2.58 -15.57
C ALA A 124 5.04 2.00 -14.25
N MET A 125 4.19 1.35 -13.45
CA MET A 125 4.61 0.68 -12.22
C MET A 125 5.67 -0.41 -12.47
N ARG A 126 5.49 -1.24 -13.50
CA ARG A 126 6.43 -2.35 -13.81
C ARG A 126 7.75 -1.88 -14.39
N LYS A 127 7.78 -0.71 -15.03
CA LYS A 127 9.00 -0.07 -15.54
C LYS A 127 9.78 0.66 -14.45
N ALA A 128 9.20 0.88 -13.28
CA ALA A 128 9.89 1.51 -12.16
C ALA A 128 11.17 0.72 -11.84
N GLU A 129 12.32 1.40 -11.86
CA GLU A 129 13.60 0.76 -11.60
C GLU A 129 13.65 0.25 -10.15
N CYS A 130 13.99 -1.03 -9.97
CA CYS A 130 14.27 -1.54 -8.64
C CYS A 130 15.55 -0.87 -8.11
N PRO A 131 15.56 -0.31 -6.89
CA PRO A 131 16.77 0.30 -6.32
C PRO A 131 17.94 -0.68 -6.09
N TRP A 132 17.68 -1.98 -6.18
CA TRP A 132 18.64 -3.08 -5.96
C TRP A 132 18.63 -4.05 -7.13
N SER A 133 19.80 -4.55 -7.51
CA SER A 133 19.93 -5.52 -8.59
C SER A 133 19.37 -6.88 -8.19
N ASP A 134 18.59 -7.50 -9.07
CA ASP A 134 18.04 -8.86 -8.93
C ASP A 134 17.27 -9.10 -7.61
N PHE A 135 16.64 -8.06 -7.09
CA PHE A 135 16.04 -8.04 -5.76
C PHE A 135 14.52 -8.21 -5.81
N PHE A 136 14.00 -9.11 -4.96
CA PHE A 136 12.58 -9.31 -4.71
C PHE A 136 12.28 -9.14 -3.22
N GLY A 137 11.66 -8.02 -2.87
CA GLY A 137 11.37 -7.67 -1.48
C GLY A 137 10.70 -6.31 -1.34
N GLY A 138 10.58 -5.83 -0.11
CA GLY A 138 10.03 -4.51 0.19
C GLY A 138 11.01 -3.37 -0.09
N LEU A 139 10.47 -2.15 -0.20
CA LEU A 139 11.27 -0.91 -0.29
C LEU A 139 12.11 -0.63 0.98
N ASP A 140 11.92 -1.39 2.04
CA ASP A 140 12.76 -1.37 3.23
C ASP A 140 13.99 -2.29 3.13
N GLY A 141 14.17 -2.97 2.00
CA GLY A 141 15.18 -4.02 1.84
C GLY A 141 14.80 -5.35 2.51
N GLY A 142 13.60 -5.42 3.07
CA GLY A 142 13.06 -6.57 3.78
C GLY A 142 12.37 -7.59 2.88
N GLY A 143 11.59 -8.48 3.52
CA GLY A 143 10.84 -9.52 2.84
C GLY A 143 9.74 -8.99 1.92
N VAL A 144 9.07 -9.90 1.22
CA VAL A 144 7.97 -9.56 0.32
C VAL A 144 6.71 -9.36 1.16
N HIS A 145 6.23 -8.12 1.29
CA HIS A 145 5.06 -7.74 2.11
C HIS A 145 3.72 -8.16 1.49
N HIS A 146 3.55 -9.45 1.26
CA HIS A 146 2.37 -10.05 0.68
C HIS A 146 1.99 -11.30 1.48
N TYR A 147 0.70 -11.56 1.67
CA TYR A 147 0.22 -12.65 2.54
C TYR A 147 0.75 -14.03 2.13
N LEU A 148 0.97 -14.26 0.83
CA LEU A 148 1.57 -15.49 0.31
C LEU A 148 3.02 -15.71 0.77
N PHE A 149 3.70 -14.65 1.18
CA PHE A 149 5.06 -14.67 1.72
C PHE A 149 5.08 -14.47 3.23
N TYR A 150 3.94 -14.43 3.91
CA TYR A 150 3.92 -14.49 5.36
C TYR A 150 4.29 -15.92 5.79
N SER A 151 5.34 -16.07 6.60
CA SER A 151 5.94 -17.35 6.96
C SER A 151 4.96 -18.28 7.64
N GLN A 152 4.91 -19.52 7.17
CA GLN A 152 4.08 -20.56 7.76
C GLN A 152 4.81 -21.36 8.85
N HIS A 153 6.07 -21.01 9.13
CA HIS A 153 6.90 -21.65 10.17
C HIS A 153 6.71 -21.07 11.58
N GLY A 154 5.81 -20.10 11.75
CA GLY A 154 5.46 -19.55 13.08
C GLY A 154 6.41 -18.45 13.60
N ASP A 155 7.35 -17.99 12.77
CA ASP A 155 8.27 -16.90 13.12
C ASP A 155 7.65 -15.48 13.01
N HIS A 156 6.40 -15.40 12.52
CA HIS A 156 5.66 -14.15 12.30
C HIS A 156 6.36 -13.13 11.39
N LYS A 157 7.15 -13.59 10.41
CA LYS A 157 7.88 -12.73 9.48
C LYS A 157 7.41 -12.92 8.04
N PHE A 158 7.67 -11.91 7.20
CA PHE A 158 7.61 -12.07 5.76
C PHE A 158 8.90 -12.71 5.26
N LEU A 159 8.77 -13.65 4.32
CA LEU A 159 9.89 -14.31 3.67
C LEU A 159 10.63 -13.36 2.74
N GLY A 160 11.92 -13.60 2.59
CA GLY A 160 12.83 -12.81 1.78
C GLY A 160 13.58 -11.74 2.58
N HIS A 161 14.22 -10.77 1.93
CA HIS A 161 14.29 -10.59 0.48
C HIS A 161 14.90 -11.78 -0.26
N PHE A 162 14.64 -11.87 -1.56
CA PHE A 162 15.24 -12.87 -2.43
C PHE A 162 16.14 -12.21 -3.48
N THR A 163 17.21 -12.91 -3.84
CA THR A 163 18.05 -12.55 -4.98
C THR A 163 17.77 -13.54 -6.10
N GLY A 164 17.21 -13.07 -7.21
CA GLY A 164 16.86 -13.91 -8.34
C GLY A 164 15.45 -14.47 -8.29
N GLU A 165 14.84 -14.54 -9.46
CA GLU A 165 13.55 -15.20 -9.68
C GLU A 165 13.52 -16.65 -9.15
N PRO A 166 14.57 -17.50 -9.34
CA PRO A 166 14.55 -18.86 -8.81
C PRO A 166 14.40 -18.91 -7.29
N ALA A 167 15.06 -18.01 -6.55
CA ALA A 167 14.97 -17.96 -5.10
C ALA A 167 13.59 -17.45 -4.64
N PHE A 168 13.05 -16.44 -5.32
CA PHE A 168 11.70 -15.93 -5.07
C PHE A 168 10.62 -17.02 -5.27
N VAL A 169 10.69 -17.75 -6.39
CA VAL A 169 9.77 -18.86 -6.70
C VAL A 169 9.94 -20.01 -5.69
N ALA A 170 11.18 -20.38 -5.35
CA ALA A 170 11.44 -21.40 -4.35
C ALA A 170 10.88 -21.02 -2.98
N GLY A 171 11.01 -19.75 -2.58
CA GLY A 171 10.43 -19.21 -1.34
C GLY A 171 8.90 -19.33 -1.31
N LEU A 172 8.23 -18.93 -2.40
CA LEU A 172 6.77 -19.06 -2.53
C LEU A 172 6.30 -20.52 -2.43
N VAL A 173 6.92 -21.41 -3.20
CA VAL A 173 6.57 -22.85 -3.22
C VAL A 173 6.86 -23.51 -1.88
N GLY A 174 7.99 -23.20 -1.26
CA GLY A 174 8.37 -23.70 0.06
C GLY A 174 7.35 -23.28 1.13
N ASN A 175 6.94 -22.01 1.14
CA ASN A 175 5.95 -21.50 2.08
C ASN A 175 4.58 -22.17 1.90
N TYR A 176 4.19 -22.44 0.64
CA TYR A 176 2.97 -23.18 0.35
C TYR A 176 3.03 -24.63 0.86
N ARG A 177 4.16 -25.33 0.71
CA ARG A 177 4.33 -26.68 1.29
C ARG A 177 4.22 -26.66 2.80
N ALA A 178 4.87 -25.70 3.46
CA ALA A 178 4.76 -25.53 4.91
C ALA A 178 3.33 -25.23 5.37
N LEU A 179 2.55 -24.48 4.59
CA LEU A 179 1.11 -24.28 4.84
C LEU A 179 0.34 -25.60 4.80
N VAL A 180 0.57 -26.41 3.77
CA VAL A 180 -0.10 -27.71 3.57
C VAL A 180 0.22 -28.66 4.72
N GLU A 181 1.50 -28.80 5.06
CA GLU A 181 1.97 -29.64 6.17
C GLU A 181 1.35 -29.22 7.50
N ARG A 182 1.32 -27.91 7.81
CA ARG A 182 0.71 -27.39 9.04
C ARG A 182 -0.79 -27.70 9.12
N ASN A 183 -1.48 -27.70 7.98
CA ASN A 183 -2.91 -27.93 7.92
C ASN A 183 -3.29 -29.43 7.87
N ASN A 184 -2.33 -30.35 8.00
CA ASN A 184 -2.53 -31.81 7.95
C ASN A 184 -3.27 -32.28 6.68
N HIS A 185 -2.98 -31.67 5.53
CA HIS A 185 -3.45 -32.13 4.22
C HIS A 185 -2.37 -32.93 3.49
#